data_AF-A0A8J7DDZ4-F1
#
_entry.id   AF-A0A8J7DDZ4-F1
#
_cell.length_a   1.000
_cell.length_b   1.000
_cell.length_c   1.000
_cell.angle_alpha   90.00
_cell.angle_beta   90.00
_cell.angle_gamma   90.00
#
_symmetry.space_group_name_H-M   'P 1'
#
loop_
_entity.id
_entity.type
_entity.pdbx_description
1 polymer ?
#
loop_
_entity_poly.entity_id
_entity_poly.type
_entity_poly.pdbx_seq_one_letter_code
_entity_poly.pdbx_strand_id
1 'polypeptide(L)'
;MPHLPHYRAKQVSRQRRRHYEIEGHCYPGVTSILSATKPYEDRQRLWNWQARVGQAQAQQITTKASRAGTRLHKAISAQLQAQPFELPQELEGFWQSVAPLLEKVDEAWLVEGAVWHPLEFAGYPDALMLYEQQLYLCDWKTARRPKKLAWIEDYCLQVAAYCEAVNWVYRDWDVRVEQAMIAIALEDSPAQTFILGPEDLSYYWLAFQKRLEQFYSQL
;
A
#
# COMPACT_ATOMS: atom_id res chain seq x y z
N MET A 1 20.61 -12.86 7.08
CA MET A 1 20.10 -11.70 6.33
C MET A 1 19.84 -10.58 7.33
N PRO A 2 20.00 -9.30 6.97
CA PRO A 2 19.72 -8.24 7.93
C PRO A 2 18.20 -8.16 8.14
N HIS A 3 17.73 -8.56 9.33
CA HIS A 3 16.44 -8.07 9.79
C HIS A 3 16.56 -6.56 9.92
N LEU A 4 15.88 -5.83 9.05
CA LEU A 4 15.87 -4.37 9.09
C LEU A 4 15.26 -3.91 10.42
N PRO A 5 15.76 -2.81 11.02
CA PRO A 5 15.15 -2.27 12.22
C PRO A 5 13.66 -1.99 11.98
N HIS A 6 12.81 -2.52 12.86
CA HIS A 6 11.38 -2.30 12.76
C HIS A 6 10.98 -0.99 13.45
N TYR A 7 10.88 0.08 12.66
CA TYR A 7 10.46 1.39 13.16
C TYR A 7 8.94 1.43 13.37
N ARG A 8 8.52 2.11 14.45
CA ARG A 8 7.12 2.40 14.74
C ARG A 8 6.91 3.91 14.84
N ALA A 9 5.88 4.39 14.19
CA ALA A 9 5.41 5.76 14.28
C ALA A 9 4.12 5.83 15.11
N LYS A 10 3.93 6.93 15.84
CA LYS A 10 2.63 7.20 16.46
C LYS A 10 1.72 7.79 15.38
N GLN A 11 0.64 7.08 15.06
CA GLN A 11 -0.35 7.56 14.11
C GLN A 11 -1.25 8.61 14.78
N VAL A 12 -1.38 9.79 14.16
CA VAL A 12 -2.23 10.89 14.63
C VAL A 12 -3.15 11.39 13.52
N SER A 13 -4.25 12.06 13.91
CA SER A 13 -5.16 12.70 12.96
C SER A 13 -4.96 14.22 13.03
N ARG A 14 -4.61 14.84 11.89
CA ARG A 14 -4.55 16.30 11.74
C ARG A 14 -5.40 16.70 10.54
N GLN A 15 -6.28 17.69 10.73
CA GLN A 15 -7.24 18.12 9.70
C GLN A 15 -8.03 16.95 9.06
N ARG A 16 -8.42 15.96 9.88
CA ARG A 16 -9.10 14.71 9.44
C ARG A 16 -8.28 13.83 8.47
N ARG A 17 -6.96 14.02 8.41
CA ARG A 17 -6.02 13.26 7.59
C ARG A 17 -5.02 12.53 8.48
N ARG A 18 -4.59 11.35 8.04
CA ARG A 18 -3.62 10.53 8.78
C ARG A 18 -2.23 11.13 8.65
N HIS A 19 -1.59 11.31 9.81
CA HIS A 19 -0.20 11.73 9.93
C HIS A 19 0.54 10.75 10.85
N TYR A 20 1.86 10.81 10.80
CA TYR A 20 2.76 9.96 11.57
C TYR A 20 3.76 10.83 12.31
N GLU A 21 3.83 10.66 13.64
CA GLU A 21 4.86 11.26 14.48
C GLU A 21 6.07 10.32 14.54
N ILE A 22 7.20 10.79 14.02
CA ILE A 22 8.47 10.05 13.89
C ILE A 22 9.58 11.00 14.33
N GLU A 23 10.36 10.62 15.35
CA GLU A 23 11.51 11.40 15.84
C GLU A 23 11.20 12.89 16.14
N GLY A 24 9.99 13.19 16.64
CA GLY A 24 9.56 14.56 16.96
C GLY A 24 9.03 15.36 15.76
N HIS A 25 9.11 14.82 14.55
CA HIS A 25 8.50 15.37 13.35
C HIS A 25 7.12 14.76 13.10
N CYS A 26 6.25 15.47 12.38
CA CYS A 26 4.91 15.01 12.04
C CYS A 26 4.70 15.09 10.53
N TYR A 27 4.58 13.94 9.89
CA TYR A 27 4.51 13.81 8.44
C TYR A 27 3.11 13.39 7.98
N PRO A 28 2.53 14.00 6.94
CA PRO A 28 1.35 13.45 6.28
C PRO A 28 1.61 12.05 5.73
N GLY A 29 0.61 11.18 5.83
CA GLY A 29 0.67 9.85 5.25
C GLY A 29 0.59 9.88 3.72
N VAL A 30 1.32 9.00 3.03
CA VAL A 30 1.23 8.83 1.55
C VAL A 30 -0.22 8.72 1.08
N THR A 31 -1.03 7.87 1.73
CA THR A 31 -2.46 7.72 1.39
C THR A 31 -3.29 8.98 1.65
N SER A 32 -2.90 9.81 2.62
CA SER A 32 -3.56 11.09 2.90
C SER A 32 -3.25 12.13 1.83
N ILE A 33 -2.00 12.21 1.40
CA ILE A 33 -1.55 13.06 0.29
C ILE A 33 -2.32 12.70 -0.97
N LEU A 34 -2.31 11.42 -1.36
CA LEU A 34 -3.00 10.93 -2.55
C LEU A 34 -4.52 11.17 -2.48
N SER A 35 -5.15 10.90 -1.34
CA SER A 35 -6.58 11.14 -1.17
C SER A 35 -6.95 12.63 -1.28
N ALA A 36 -6.13 13.52 -0.72
CA ALA A 36 -6.40 14.96 -0.73
C ALA A 36 -6.22 15.59 -2.11
N THR A 37 -5.28 15.05 -2.90
CA THR A 37 -4.95 15.56 -4.25
C THR A 37 -5.58 14.75 -5.38
N LYS A 38 -6.57 13.91 -5.07
CA LYS A 38 -7.24 13.08 -6.06
C LYS A 38 -7.80 13.92 -7.21
N PRO A 39 -7.50 13.58 -8.48
CA PRO A 39 -8.01 14.29 -9.64
C PRO A 39 -9.53 14.45 -9.61
N TYR A 40 -10.03 15.56 -10.18
CA TYR A 40 -11.47 15.83 -10.20
C TYR A 40 -12.26 14.74 -10.90
N GLU A 41 -11.78 14.23 -12.03
CA GLU A 41 -12.45 13.15 -12.79
C GLU A 41 -12.63 11.88 -11.95
N ASP A 42 -11.64 11.50 -11.15
CA ASP A 42 -11.75 10.34 -10.27
C ASP A 42 -12.70 10.57 -9.09
N ARG A 43 -12.72 11.79 -8.54
CA ARG A 43 -13.74 12.18 -7.56
C ARG A 43 -15.14 12.12 -8.17
N GLN A 44 -15.30 12.58 -9.40
CA GLN A 44 -16.56 12.54 -10.13
C GLN A 44 -17.02 11.10 -10.39
N ARG A 45 -16.13 10.19 -10.78
CA ARG A 45 -16.43 8.76 -10.93
C ARG A 45 -16.93 8.15 -9.62
N LEU A 46 -16.30 8.50 -8.49
CA LEU A 46 -16.73 8.04 -7.17
C LEU A 46 -18.12 8.58 -6.81
N TRP A 47 -18.37 9.88 -7.02
CA TRP A 47 -19.69 10.47 -6.77
C TRP A 47 -20.78 9.88 -7.64
N ASN A 48 -20.52 9.68 -8.93
CA ASN A 48 -21.47 9.05 -9.85
C ASN A 48 -21.79 7.62 -9.43
N TRP A 49 -20.79 6.86 -8.98
CA TRP A 49 -21.02 5.54 -8.42
C TRP A 49 -21.86 5.59 -7.14
N GLN A 50 -21.55 6.49 -6.21
CA GLN A 50 -22.32 6.69 -4.98
C GLN A 50 -23.76 7.11 -5.24
N ALA A 51 -23.99 8.00 -6.22
CA ALA A 51 -25.33 8.43 -6.63
C ALA A 51 -26.13 7.25 -7.22
N ARG A 52 -25.48 6.37 -7.98
CA ARG A 52 -26.12 5.20 -8.59
C ARG A 52 -26.50 4.12 -7.59
N VAL A 53 -25.67 3.83 -6.59
CA VAL A 53 -25.95 2.78 -5.59
C VAL A 53 -26.67 3.32 -4.35
N GLY A 54 -26.65 4.64 -4.13
CA GLY A 54 -27.17 5.28 -2.92
C GLY A 54 -26.16 5.32 -1.77
N GLN A 55 -26.20 6.38 -0.97
CA GLN A 55 -25.21 6.65 0.08
C GLN A 55 -25.10 5.53 1.13
N ALA A 56 -26.23 5.02 1.63
CA ALA A 56 -26.23 3.95 2.63
C ALA A 56 -25.59 2.66 2.10
N GLN A 57 -25.93 2.26 0.87
CA GLN A 57 -25.36 1.07 0.25
C GLN A 57 -23.87 1.28 -0.08
N ALA A 58 -23.49 2.46 -0.58
CA ALA A 58 -22.09 2.81 -0.81
C ALA A 58 -21.26 2.70 0.48
N GLN A 59 -21.78 3.20 1.60
CA GLN A 59 -21.14 3.11 2.91
C GLN A 59 -20.99 1.67 3.37
N GLN A 60 -22.03 0.85 3.22
CA GLN A 60 -21.99 -0.58 3.56
C GLN A 60 -20.94 -1.33 2.72
N ILE A 61 -20.92 -1.11 1.40
CA ILE A 61 -19.95 -1.72 0.48
C ILE A 61 -18.51 -1.33 0.87
N THR A 62 -18.28 -0.03 1.10
CA THR A 62 -16.96 0.50 1.45
C THR A 62 -16.49 -0.04 2.80
N THR A 63 -17.38 -0.08 3.79
CA THR A 63 -17.06 -0.60 5.13
C THR A 63 -16.74 -2.09 5.08
N LYS A 64 -17.53 -2.89 4.34
CA LYS A 64 -17.26 -4.33 4.16
C LYS A 64 -15.91 -4.55 3.48
N ALA A 65 -15.63 -3.82 2.39
CA ALA A 65 -14.37 -3.91 1.66
C ALA A 65 -13.16 -3.52 2.53
N SER A 66 -13.26 -2.41 3.27
CA SER A 66 -12.18 -1.97 4.16
C SER A 66 -11.91 -2.99 5.27
N ARG A 67 -12.95 -3.56 5.89
CA ARG A 67 -12.80 -4.59 6.93
C ARG A 67 -12.16 -5.87 6.39
N ALA A 68 -12.55 -6.30 5.19
CA ALA A 68 -11.95 -7.46 4.55
C ALA A 68 -10.45 -7.22 4.25
N GLY A 69 -10.12 -6.06 3.68
CA GLY A 69 -8.73 -5.66 3.42
C GLY A 69 -7.87 -5.64 4.70
N THR A 70 -8.32 -4.99 5.78
CA THR A 70 -7.59 -4.96 7.05
C THR A 70 -7.33 -6.36 7.61
N ARG A 71 -8.33 -7.25 7.57
CA ARG A 71 -8.16 -8.61 8.09
C ARG A 71 -7.25 -9.46 7.21
N LEU A 72 -7.34 -9.31 5.89
CA LEU A 72 -6.45 -10.01 4.96
C LEU A 72 -5.01 -9.56 5.15
N HIS A 73 -4.75 -8.24 5.25
CA HIS A 73 -3.43 -7.69 5.56
C HIS A 73 -2.84 -8.27 6.83
N LYS A 74 -3.66 -8.39 7.89
CA LYS A 74 -3.24 -9.02 9.15
C LYS A 74 -2.85 -10.49 8.96
N ALA A 75 -3.63 -11.26 8.20
CA ALA A 75 -3.33 -12.67 7.91
C ALA A 75 -2.04 -12.81 7.08
N ILE A 76 -1.87 -11.99 6.04
CA ILE A 76 -0.65 -11.96 5.22
C ILE A 76 0.56 -11.60 6.08
N SER A 77 0.45 -10.56 6.92
CA SER A 77 1.54 -10.15 7.81
C SER A 77 1.96 -11.26 8.78
N ALA A 78 0.98 -11.98 9.34
CA ALA A 78 1.25 -13.12 10.21
C ALA A 78 1.95 -14.26 9.45
N GLN A 79 1.47 -14.59 8.24
CA GLN A 79 2.10 -15.61 7.38
C GLN A 79 3.55 -15.26 7.04
N LEU A 80 3.82 -14.03 6.60
CA LEU A 80 5.18 -13.56 6.28
C LEU A 80 6.13 -13.60 7.49
N GLN A 81 5.59 -13.51 8.71
CA GLN A 81 6.35 -13.56 9.95
C GLN A 81 6.33 -14.95 10.61
N ALA A 82 5.79 -15.98 9.93
CA ALA A 82 5.59 -17.32 10.48
C ALA A 82 4.83 -17.35 11.83
N GLN A 83 3.90 -16.40 12.02
CA GLN A 83 3.05 -16.31 13.20
C GLN A 83 1.71 -17.01 12.96
N PRO A 84 1.11 -17.62 13.99
CA PRO A 84 -0.22 -18.19 13.87
C PRO A 84 -1.26 -17.09 13.61
N PHE A 85 -2.23 -17.39 12.74
CA PHE A 85 -3.38 -16.54 12.49
C PHE A 85 -4.64 -17.37 12.27
N GLU A 86 -5.78 -16.77 12.55
CA GLU A 86 -7.09 -17.34 12.22
C GLU A 86 -7.63 -16.60 10.99
N LEU A 87 -8.03 -17.37 9.98
CA LEU A 87 -8.66 -16.84 8.79
C LEU A 87 -10.19 -16.92 8.92
N PRO A 88 -10.90 -15.79 8.95
CA PRO A 88 -12.36 -15.80 8.90
C PRO A 88 -12.86 -16.41 7.59
N GLN A 89 -13.93 -17.19 7.65
CA GLN A 89 -14.50 -17.90 6.50
C GLN A 89 -14.78 -16.96 5.31
N GLU A 90 -15.19 -15.71 5.56
CA GLU A 90 -15.47 -14.74 4.51
C GLU A 90 -14.23 -14.23 3.76
N LEU A 91 -13.01 -14.59 4.20
CA LEU A 91 -11.76 -14.25 3.54
C LEU A 91 -11.15 -15.43 2.77
N GLU A 92 -11.73 -16.62 2.87
CA GLU A 92 -11.18 -17.85 2.28
C GLU A 92 -10.85 -17.67 0.79
N GLY A 93 -11.77 -17.09 0.01
CA GLY A 93 -11.54 -16.83 -1.41
C GLY A 93 -10.37 -15.88 -1.67
N PHE A 94 -10.27 -14.78 -0.91
CA PHE A 94 -9.14 -13.85 -1.01
C PHE A 94 -7.82 -14.49 -0.58
N TRP A 95 -7.85 -15.37 0.42
CA TRP A 95 -6.67 -16.08 0.88
C TRP A 95 -6.19 -17.08 -0.18
N GLN A 96 -7.09 -17.91 -0.71
CA GLN A 96 -6.77 -18.84 -1.80
C GLN A 96 -6.22 -18.12 -3.05
N SER A 97 -6.67 -16.89 -3.28
CA SER A 97 -6.15 -16.02 -4.34
C SER A 97 -4.67 -15.66 -4.16
N VAL A 98 -4.26 -15.29 -2.95
CA VAL A 98 -2.92 -14.71 -2.66
C VAL A 98 -1.93 -15.73 -2.09
N ALA A 99 -2.39 -16.80 -1.44
CA ALA A 99 -1.54 -17.81 -0.81
C ALA A 99 -0.48 -18.40 -1.75
N PRO A 100 -0.78 -18.72 -3.03
CA PRO A 100 0.24 -19.20 -3.97
C PRO A 100 1.38 -18.20 -4.25
N LEU A 101 1.13 -16.88 -4.10
CA LEU A 101 2.19 -15.87 -4.17
C LEU A 101 3.05 -15.89 -2.90
N LEU A 102 2.42 -16.04 -1.73
CA LEU A 102 3.11 -16.07 -0.45
C LEU A 102 4.03 -17.30 -0.32
N GLU A 103 3.65 -18.43 -0.91
CA GLU A 103 4.48 -19.66 -0.96
C GLU A 103 5.81 -19.48 -1.72
N LYS A 104 5.89 -18.47 -2.58
CA LYS A 104 7.08 -18.13 -3.38
C LYS A 104 7.94 -17.04 -2.76
N VAL A 105 7.55 -16.54 -1.59
CA VAL A 105 8.36 -15.57 -0.83
C VAL A 105 9.49 -16.34 -0.17
N ASP A 106 10.73 -15.99 -0.51
CA ASP A 106 11.93 -16.57 0.10
C ASP A 106 12.15 -16.00 1.50
N GLU A 107 11.99 -14.69 1.66
CA GLU A 107 12.18 -14.00 2.94
C GLU A 107 11.45 -12.65 3.00
N ALA A 108 10.83 -12.34 4.14
CA ALA A 108 10.32 -11.00 4.44
C ALA A 108 11.35 -10.19 5.23
N TRP A 109 11.88 -9.12 4.64
CA TRP A 109 12.86 -8.23 5.27
C TRP A 109 12.20 -7.14 6.14
N LEU A 110 11.01 -6.70 5.74
CA LEU A 110 10.19 -5.75 6.49
C LEU A 110 8.71 -6.10 6.31
N VAL A 111 7.93 -6.04 7.39
CA VAL A 111 6.46 -6.19 7.33
C VAL A 111 5.83 -5.10 8.19
N GLU A 112 4.99 -4.27 7.59
CA GLU A 112 4.32 -3.12 8.24
C GLU A 112 5.27 -2.26 9.12
N GLY A 113 6.45 -1.93 8.60
CA GLY A 113 7.42 -1.05 9.27
C GLY A 113 7.23 0.42 8.85
N ALA A 114 7.36 1.35 9.79
CA ALA A 114 7.25 2.77 9.47
C ALA A 114 8.42 3.25 8.60
N VAL A 115 8.11 4.05 7.58
CA VAL A 115 9.10 4.71 6.71
C VAL A 115 8.77 6.19 6.54
N TRP A 116 9.78 7.01 6.30
CA TRP A 116 9.66 8.45 6.08
C TRP A 116 10.68 8.92 5.05
N HIS A 117 10.45 10.11 4.51
CA HIS A 117 11.31 10.69 3.49
C HIS A 117 11.59 12.18 3.76
N PRO A 118 12.76 12.73 3.37
CA PRO A 118 13.09 14.14 3.54
C PRO A 118 12.16 15.12 2.83
N LEU A 119 11.41 14.66 1.83
CA LEU A 119 10.30 15.43 1.24
C LEU A 119 9.05 15.48 2.13
N GLU A 120 9.21 15.20 3.43
CA GLU A 120 8.22 15.38 4.49
C GLU A 120 6.97 14.50 4.41
N PHE A 121 7.05 13.28 3.87
CA PHE A 121 5.96 12.30 3.98
C PHE A 121 6.39 11.04 4.72
N ALA A 122 5.42 10.27 5.19
CA ALA A 122 5.64 8.99 5.85
C ALA A 122 4.55 7.97 5.53
N GLY A 123 4.78 6.72 5.92
CA GLY A 123 3.76 5.68 5.85
C GLY A 123 4.27 4.32 6.27
N TYR A 124 3.49 3.32 5.87
CA TYR A 124 3.71 1.91 6.19
C TYR A 124 3.56 1.15 4.87
N PRO A 125 4.65 0.74 4.20
CA PRO A 125 4.58 -0.29 3.18
C PRO A 125 4.08 -1.60 3.81
N ASP A 126 3.37 -2.41 3.02
CA ASP A 126 2.86 -3.67 3.53
C ASP A 126 4.01 -4.65 3.79
N ALA A 127 4.91 -4.83 2.81
CA ALA A 127 6.11 -5.63 2.98
C ALA A 127 7.27 -5.20 2.06
N LEU A 128 8.49 -5.44 2.52
CA LEU A 128 9.69 -5.56 1.70
C LEU A 128 10.14 -7.03 1.77
N MET A 129 10.21 -7.70 0.64
CA MET A 129 10.43 -9.15 0.62
C MET A 129 11.27 -9.60 -0.57
N LEU A 130 12.07 -10.66 -0.36
CA LEU A 130 12.64 -11.47 -1.43
C LEU A 130 11.57 -12.42 -1.94
N TYR A 131 11.26 -12.30 -3.22
CA TYR A 131 10.33 -13.15 -3.94
C TYR A 131 11.06 -13.69 -5.17
N GLU A 132 11.18 -15.01 -5.27
CA GLU A 132 11.95 -15.70 -6.31
C GLU A 132 13.35 -15.06 -6.50
N GLN A 133 14.06 -14.84 -5.39
CA GLN A 133 15.41 -14.27 -5.27
C GLN A 133 15.56 -12.78 -5.67
N GLN A 134 14.45 -12.09 -5.92
CA GLN A 134 14.44 -10.66 -6.25
C GLN A 134 13.74 -9.85 -5.16
N LEU A 135 14.28 -8.68 -4.86
CA LEU A 135 13.75 -7.79 -3.81
C LEU A 135 12.60 -6.95 -4.37
N TYR A 136 11.44 -7.05 -3.73
CA TYR A 136 10.25 -6.27 -4.07
C TYR A 136 9.72 -5.54 -2.85
N LEU A 137 9.34 -4.28 -3.05
CA LEU A 137 8.33 -3.65 -2.20
C LEU A 137 6.95 -4.11 -2.64
N CYS A 138 6.22 -4.75 -1.73
CA CYS A 138 4.91 -5.31 -2.03
C CYS A 138 3.78 -4.51 -1.38
N ASP A 139 2.68 -4.38 -2.11
CA ASP A 139 1.43 -3.79 -1.65
C ASP A 139 0.27 -4.72 -2.03
N TRP A 140 -0.45 -5.20 -1.01
CA TRP A 140 -1.55 -6.14 -1.12
C TRP A 140 -2.87 -5.37 -1.22
N LYS A 141 -3.73 -5.72 -2.17
CA LYS A 141 -5.05 -5.10 -2.32
C LYS A 141 -6.12 -6.17 -2.49
N THR A 142 -7.30 -5.92 -1.94
CA THR A 142 -8.49 -6.74 -2.22
C THR A 142 -9.33 -6.07 -3.30
N ALA A 143 -9.85 -6.85 -4.26
CA ALA A 143 -10.83 -6.36 -5.22
C ALA A 143 -11.88 -7.42 -5.55
N ARG A 144 -13.08 -6.97 -5.92
CA ARG A 144 -14.15 -7.86 -6.42
C ARG A 144 -14.01 -8.22 -7.89
N ARG A 145 -13.17 -7.49 -8.62
CA ARG A 145 -12.98 -7.63 -10.06
C ARG A 145 -11.53 -7.37 -10.41
N PRO A 146 -10.98 -8.05 -11.44
CA PRO A 146 -9.67 -7.74 -11.98
C PRO A 146 -9.52 -6.26 -12.31
N LYS A 147 -8.31 -5.75 -12.13
CA LYS A 147 -7.93 -4.36 -12.39
C LYS A 147 -7.20 -4.25 -13.73
N LYS A 148 -7.18 -3.04 -14.26
CA LYS A 148 -6.28 -2.64 -15.35
C LYS A 148 -5.26 -1.67 -14.77
N LEU A 149 -4.05 -1.63 -15.35
CA LEU A 149 -2.99 -0.73 -14.89
C LEU A 149 -3.47 0.74 -14.84
N ALA A 150 -4.20 1.18 -15.87
CA ALA A 150 -4.81 2.52 -15.94
C ALA A 150 -5.85 2.83 -14.84
N TRP A 151 -6.28 1.84 -14.04
CA TRP A 151 -7.23 2.03 -12.93
C TRP A 151 -6.56 2.02 -11.56
N ILE A 152 -5.26 1.76 -11.50
CA ILE A 152 -4.50 1.59 -10.26
C ILE A 152 -3.36 2.60 -10.13
N GLU A 153 -3.43 3.73 -10.84
CA GLU A 153 -2.41 4.77 -10.81
C GLU A 153 -2.05 5.20 -9.38
N ASP A 154 -3.04 5.48 -8.52
CA ASP A 154 -2.79 5.83 -7.11
C ASP A 154 -2.06 4.70 -6.34
N TYR A 155 -2.21 3.42 -6.72
CA TYR A 155 -1.44 2.32 -6.13
C TYR A 155 0.02 2.35 -6.61
N CYS A 156 0.24 2.63 -7.89
CA CYS A 156 1.58 2.81 -8.45
C CYS A 156 2.31 4.01 -7.80
N LEU A 157 1.61 5.13 -7.61
CA LEU A 157 2.15 6.30 -6.89
C LEU A 157 2.50 5.95 -5.44
N GLN A 158 1.64 5.18 -4.76
CA GLN A 158 1.87 4.76 -3.38
C GLN A 158 3.13 3.91 -3.26
N VAL A 159 3.29 2.86 -4.09
CA VAL A 159 4.46 1.98 -4.00
C VAL A 159 5.74 2.70 -4.43
N ALA A 160 5.70 3.59 -5.42
CA ALA A 160 6.86 4.39 -5.81
C ALA A 160 7.33 5.30 -4.66
N ALA A 161 6.41 6.00 -3.99
CA ALA A 161 6.74 6.81 -2.82
C ALA A 161 7.33 5.97 -1.67
N TYR A 162 6.82 4.76 -1.45
CA TYR A 162 7.36 3.86 -0.44
C TYR A 162 8.71 3.26 -0.82
N CYS A 163 9.00 2.99 -2.09
CA CYS A 163 10.32 2.54 -2.53
C CYS A 163 11.38 3.59 -2.16
N GLU A 164 11.12 4.86 -2.48
CA GLU A 164 12.02 5.98 -2.15
C GLU A 164 12.16 6.17 -0.63
N ALA A 165 11.07 6.06 0.14
CA ALA A 165 11.12 6.16 1.59
C ALA A 165 11.90 4.99 2.23
N VAL A 166 11.75 3.76 1.72
CA VAL A 166 12.53 2.59 2.16
C VAL A 166 14.00 2.78 1.83
N ASN A 167 14.33 3.15 0.60
CA ASN A 167 15.70 3.43 0.16
C ASN A 167 16.35 4.52 1.00
N TRP A 168 15.58 5.53 1.43
CA TRP A 168 16.07 6.54 2.36
C TRP A 168 16.30 6.00 3.76
N VAL A 169 15.28 5.44 4.41
CA VAL A 169 15.33 5.00 5.82
C VAL A 169 16.41 3.95 6.04
N TYR A 170 16.57 3.03 5.09
CA TYR A 170 17.50 1.91 5.18
C TYR A 170 18.76 2.06 4.32
N ARG A 171 19.12 3.30 3.92
CA ARG A 171 20.31 3.59 3.09
C ARG A 171 21.64 3.06 3.65
N ASP A 172 21.74 2.94 4.97
CA ASP A 172 22.93 2.43 5.67
C ASP A 172 22.91 0.90 5.86
N TRP A 173 21.88 0.21 5.32
CA TRP A 173 21.64 -1.23 5.48
C TRP A 173 21.86 -2.02 4.18
N ASP A 174 22.51 -1.43 3.17
CA ASP A 174 22.71 -2.03 1.83
C ASP A 174 21.40 -2.47 1.17
N VAL A 175 20.31 -1.75 1.47
CA VAL A 175 18.99 -1.95 0.86
C VAL A 175 18.85 -1.04 -0.34
N ARG A 176 18.54 -1.63 -1.49
CA ARG A 176 18.17 -0.91 -2.71
C ARG A 176 16.96 -1.57 -3.37
N VAL A 177 15.82 -0.93 -3.25
CA VAL A 177 14.57 -1.34 -3.87
C VAL A 177 14.49 -0.72 -5.25
N GLU A 178 14.44 -1.58 -6.27
CA GLU A 178 14.33 -1.18 -7.68
C GLU A 178 13.08 -1.75 -8.36
N GLN A 179 12.31 -2.55 -7.62
CA GLN A 179 11.10 -3.20 -8.11
C GLN A 179 9.99 -3.17 -7.06
N ALA A 180 8.75 -3.05 -7.54
CA ALA A 180 7.56 -3.15 -6.69
C ALA A 180 6.55 -4.13 -7.29
N MET A 181 5.82 -4.81 -6.40
CA MET A 181 4.73 -5.73 -6.76
C MET A 181 3.43 -5.26 -6.11
N ILE A 182 2.44 -4.92 -6.92
CA ILE A 182 1.07 -4.70 -6.46
C ILE A 182 0.30 -5.99 -6.71
N ALA A 183 -0.14 -6.65 -5.64
CA ALA A 183 -0.85 -7.92 -5.69
C ALA A 183 -2.33 -7.73 -5.34
N ILE A 184 -3.21 -7.95 -6.32
CA ILE A 184 -4.66 -7.85 -6.17
C ILE A 184 -5.24 -9.23 -5.86
N ALA A 185 -5.60 -9.48 -4.61
CA ALA A 185 -6.38 -10.63 -4.19
C ALA A 185 -7.84 -10.49 -4.68
N LEU A 186 -8.33 -11.54 -5.32
CA LEU A 186 -9.66 -11.66 -5.92
C LEU A 186 -10.41 -12.84 -5.29
N GLU A 187 -11.67 -12.65 -4.94
CA GLU A 187 -12.44 -13.65 -4.15
C GLU A 187 -12.57 -15.01 -4.87
N ASP A 188 -12.71 -15.02 -6.19
CA ASP A 188 -13.03 -16.23 -6.97
C ASP A 188 -11.98 -16.59 -8.03
N SER A 189 -10.76 -16.03 -7.93
CA SER A 189 -9.73 -16.24 -8.95
C SER A 189 -8.32 -16.02 -8.40
N PRO A 190 -7.27 -16.56 -9.06
CA PRO A 190 -5.89 -16.28 -8.66
C PRO A 190 -5.58 -14.79 -8.58
N ALA A 191 -4.65 -14.40 -7.71
CA ALA A 191 -4.27 -13.02 -7.54
C ALA A 191 -3.70 -12.45 -8.86
N GLN A 192 -4.05 -11.20 -9.14
CA GLN A 192 -3.49 -10.45 -10.26
C GLN A 192 -2.30 -9.63 -9.76
N THR A 193 -1.13 -9.81 -10.36
CA THR A 193 0.07 -9.04 -10.04
C THR A 193 0.34 -7.97 -11.08
N PHE A 194 0.82 -6.82 -10.61
CA PHE A 194 1.42 -5.76 -11.43
C PHE A 194 2.84 -5.53 -10.92
N ILE A 195 3.82 -5.78 -11.79
CA ILE A 195 5.24 -5.54 -11.48
C ILE A 195 5.63 -4.19 -12.08
N LEU A 196 6.22 -3.34 -11.26
CA LEU A 196 6.79 -2.06 -11.67
C LEU A 196 8.31 -2.15 -11.60
N GLY A 197 8.96 -1.92 -12.73
CA GLY A 197 10.43 -1.86 -12.82
C GLY A 197 10.98 -0.45 -12.55
N PRO A 198 12.29 -0.26 -12.69
CA PRO A 198 12.95 1.03 -12.39
C PRO A 198 12.38 2.22 -13.17
N GLU A 199 12.04 2.03 -14.45
CA GLU A 199 11.48 3.08 -15.30
C GLU A 199 10.07 3.49 -14.84
N ASP A 200 9.22 2.50 -14.53
CA ASP A 200 7.87 2.74 -14.00
C ASP A 200 7.94 3.45 -12.65
N LEU A 201 8.79 2.97 -11.74
CA LEU A 201 8.95 3.56 -10.42
C LEU A 201 9.44 5.01 -10.51
N SER A 202 10.40 5.28 -11.40
CA SER A 202 10.88 6.65 -11.66
C SER A 202 9.75 7.56 -12.16
N TYR A 203 8.95 7.07 -13.11
CA TYR A 203 7.79 7.79 -13.63
C TYR A 203 6.76 8.10 -12.55
N TYR A 204 6.35 7.09 -11.79
CA TYR A 204 5.34 7.24 -10.73
C TYR A 204 5.85 8.03 -9.53
N TRP A 205 7.16 8.00 -9.25
CA TRP A 205 7.78 8.84 -8.24
C TRP A 205 7.70 10.32 -8.60
N LEU A 206 8.05 10.68 -9.84
CA LEU A 206 7.91 12.06 -10.34
C LEU A 206 6.45 12.52 -10.30
N ALA A 207 5.51 11.64 -10.65
CA ALA A 207 4.08 11.93 -10.55
C ALA A 207 3.63 12.10 -9.09
N PHE A 208 4.15 11.31 -8.15
CA PHE A 208 3.87 11.45 -6.72
C PHE A 208 4.41 12.79 -6.18
N GLN A 209 5.61 13.20 -6.56
CA GLN A 209 6.17 14.50 -6.15
C GLN A 209 5.26 15.67 -6.55
N LYS A 210 4.66 15.64 -7.75
CA LYS A 210 3.66 16.65 -8.15
C LYS A 210 2.41 16.64 -7.25
N ARG A 211 1.95 15.45 -6.85
CA ARG A 211 0.83 15.29 -5.90
C ARG A 211 1.21 15.79 -4.50
N LEU A 212 2.46 15.62 -4.11
CA LEU A 212 3.01 16.12 -2.85
C LEU A 212 3.09 17.65 -2.83
N GLU A 213 3.66 18.25 -3.88
CA GLU A 213 3.70 19.71 -4.05
C GLU A 213 2.30 20.33 -4.01
N GLN A 214 1.35 19.73 -4.75
CA GLN A 214 -0.05 20.14 -4.73
C GLN A 214 -0.68 20.03 -3.32
N PHE A 215 -0.30 19.01 -2.55
CA PHE A 215 -0.81 18.84 -1.18
C PHE A 215 -0.33 19.99 -0.28
N TYR A 216 0.96 20.30 -0.33
CA TYR A 216 1.55 21.38 0.47
C TYR A 216 1.10 22.77 0.03
N SER A 217 0.80 22.99 -1.26
CA SER A 217 0.26 24.26 -1.74
C SER A 217 -1.19 24.52 -1.30
N GLN A 218 -1.87 23.52 -0.71
CA GLN A 218 -3.25 23.60 -0.24
C GLN A 218 -3.36 23.67 1.30
N LEU A 219 -2.24 23.61 2.02
CA LEU A 219 -2.18 23.77 3.47
C LEU A 219 -2.21 25.25 3.86
#